data_AF-A0A4Q3YFI4-F1
#
_entry.id   AF-A0A4Q3YFI4-F1
#
_cell.length_a   1.000
_cell.length_b   1.000
_cell.length_c   1.000
_cell.angle_alpha   90.00
_cell.angle_beta   90.00
_cell.angle_gamma   90.00
#
_symmetry.space_group_name_H-M   'P 1'
#
loop_
_entity.id
_entity.type
_entity.pdbx_description
1 polymer ?
#
loop_
_entity_poly.entity_id
_entity_poly.type
_entity_poly.pdbx_seq_one_letter_code
_entity_poly.pdbx_strand_id
1 'polypeptide(L)'
;MSRIRLYAVSDPAKLNLPLHLPPTGLPQRHLFWREEMGDGAISPDKPDERGVENRVAWYDYKARLMQFLGMNTFSKDLLEFGHNQGWDAGPNNDWYNASHYPELWGDILTQMGKYAFTVLPYYEYAGSVGQKSLGKEKRAMPLGGGKDYTHISWTEGYNADITDPDTLTDAKRLLDATIVRYKDRVPFLGAWFRPRPSQFPIGFADPTLARFAKEANNGQAVTRPQLQGDKALLTKYYGWWFGKRREFLLLLRDYLRTQGIAGADILLTTDASEPGRSLTGPMAVVTDDVDTWNMILREPAHKNVVALPYVSTVQTNQQFAALTTPRGTWDKWEWQHSDPEADPQNYQNTEGALLTYSFNRAYTVSSSKGFDAFRTKSGLAAILHYPLNEKSMEPSLGYIGSDMEYAGPYCMLAEARAVAYGDPDYIGYLAASSFNRGFPEYVRAFNAAYLSLPALPSVMLPTASPDKEVIVRAIQTPKNGTYYAIVNTGLTDKKVTITLPAKGKVINAANGQPLTAKNGKLEMTFYPCELKSVHVQ
;
A
#
# COMPACT_ATOMS: atom_id res chain seq x y z
N MET A 1 6.46 9.10 40.56
CA MET A 1 6.95 10.13 39.62
C MET A 1 7.66 9.43 38.47
N SER A 2 7.07 9.43 37.28
CA SER A 2 7.75 8.96 36.06
C SER A 2 8.78 10.01 35.64
N ARG A 3 10.00 9.59 35.29
CA ARG A 3 11.07 10.48 34.78
C ARG A 3 11.26 10.21 33.30
N ILE A 4 11.15 11.24 32.46
CA ILE A 4 11.57 11.18 31.05
C ILE A 4 13.06 11.47 31.01
N ARG A 5 13.82 10.59 30.36
CA ARG A 5 15.25 10.81 30.10
C ARG A 5 15.43 11.09 28.62
N LEU A 6 15.99 12.24 28.30
CA LEU A 6 16.35 12.61 26.94
C LEU A 6 17.86 12.39 26.78
N TYR A 7 18.25 11.64 25.75
CA TYR A 7 19.64 11.35 25.45
C TYR A 7 20.00 12.02 24.12
N ALA A 8 21.11 12.75 24.12
CA ALA A 8 21.66 13.30 22.89
C ALA A 8 22.36 12.19 22.10
N VAL A 9 22.06 12.09 20.81
CA VAL A 9 22.82 11.28 19.87
C VAL A 9 24.01 12.11 19.38
N SER A 10 25.21 11.78 19.84
CA SER A 10 26.43 12.55 19.50
C SER A 10 26.83 12.44 18.03
N ASP A 11 26.51 11.31 17.39
CA ASP A 11 26.76 11.06 15.97
C ASP A 11 25.60 10.26 15.36
N PRO A 12 24.61 10.94 14.73
CA PRO A 12 23.47 10.29 14.12
C PRO A 12 23.82 9.27 13.03
N ALA A 13 24.94 9.44 12.32
CA ALA A 13 25.33 8.55 11.24
C ALA A 13 25.66 7.13 11.75
N LYS A 14 26.10 7.00 13.01
CA LYS A 14 26.31 5.69 13.67
C LYS A 14 25.01 4.92 13.90
N LEU A 15 23.87 5.60 13.87
CA LEU A 15 22.57 4.97 14.01
C LEU A 15 21.97 4.55 12.67
N ASN A 16 22.54 4.95 11.53
CA ASN A 16 22.08 4.49 10.23
C ASN A 16 22.17 2.96 10.16
N LEU A 17 21.15 2.31 9.62
CA LEU A 17 21.15 0.87 9.41
C LEU A 17 21.88 0.56 8.09
N PRO A 18 23.02 -0.14 8.10
CA PRO A 18 23.66 -0.58 6.87
C PRO A 18 22.78 -1.63 6.18
N LEU A 19 22.46 -1.40 4.90
CA LEU A 19 21.65 -2.32 4.10
C LEU A 19 22.54 -3.14 3.16
N HIS A 20 22.45 -4.47 3.25
CA HIS A 20 23.09 -5.41 2.32
C HIS A 20 22.09 -5.80 1.24
N LEU A 21 21.92 -4.92 0.25
CA LEU A 21 20.99 -5.14 -0.84
C LEU A 21 21.46 -6.26 -1.79
N PRO A 22 20.54 -6.92 -2.52
CA PRO A 22 20.89 -7.84 -3.59
C PRO A 22 21.89 -7.20 -4.58
N PRO A 23 22.81 -8.00 -5.17
CA PRO A 23 23.76 -7.51 -6.15
C PRO A 23 23.05 -6.87 -7.35
N THR A 24 23.75 -5.93 -8.00
CA THR A 24 23.27 -5.25 -9.20
C THR A 24 22.76 -6.25 -10.24
N GLY A 25 21.59 -5.95 -10.82
CA GLY A 25 20.92 -6.79 -11.81
C GLY A 25 19.88 -7.76 -11.23
N LEU A 26 19.84 -7.94 -9.91
CA LEU A 26 18.66 -8.54 -9.26
C LEU A 26 17.65 -7.46 -8.89
N PRO A 27 16.34 -7.72 -9.09
CA PRO A 27 15.30 -6.79 -8.63
C PRO A 27 15.32 -6.69 -7.10
N GLN A 28 15.08 -5.49 -6.59
CA GLN A 28 15.11 -5.19 -5.16
C GLN A 28 13.69 -5.12 -4.61
N ARG A 29 13.55 -5.38 -3.31
CA ARG A 29 12.30 -5.14 -2.58
C ARG A 29 12.22 -3.71 -2.10
N HIS A 30 11.01 -3.25 -1.80
CA HIS A 30 10.74 -1.85 -1.47
C HIS A 30 9.96 -1.71 -0.18
N LEU A 31 10.48 -0.86 0.71
CA LEU A 31 9.84 -0.41 1.94
C LEU A 31 9.61 1.10 1.88
N PHE A 32 8.36 1.52 2.03
CA PHE A 32 7.95 2.92 1.98
C PHE A 32 6.71 3.16 2.85
N TRP A 33 6.45 4.41 3.20
CA TRP A 33 5.21 4.81 3.84
C TRP A 33 4.69 6.10 3.22
N ARG A 34 3.39 6.33 3.40
CA ARG A 34 2.71 7.58 3.07
C ARG A 34 2.03 8.07 4.35
N GLU A 35 2.21 9.36 4.64
CA GLU A 35 1.56 10.08 5.74
C GLU A 35 0.42 10.91 5.15
N GLU A 36 -0.81 10.78 5.67
CA GLU A 36 -1.95 11.58 5.18
C GLU A 36 -1.83 13.06 5.56
N MET A 37 -1.53 13.29 6.84
CA MET A 37 -1.60 14.60 7.48
C MET A 37 -0.28 14.96 8.15
N GLY A 38 0.82 14.48 7.55
CA GLY A 38 2.16 14.84 7.98
C GLY A 38 2.53 16.27 7.59
N ASP A 39 1.79 16.85 6.65
CA ASP A 39 1.97 18.21 6.19
C ASP A 39 1.57 19.24 7.26
N GLY A 40 0.64 18.94 8.16
CA GLY A 40 0.25 19.84 9.27
C GLY A 40 1.41 20.35 10.12
N ALA A 41 2.52 19.59 10.20
CA ALA A 41 3.75 20.01 10.87
C ALA A 41 4.48 21.16 10.13
N ILE A 42 4.25 21.32 8.84
CA ILE A 42 4.88 22.33 7.99
C ILE A 42 3.89 23.32 7.40
N SER A 43 2.61 22.97 7.23
CA SER A 43 1.57 23.71 6.51
C SER A 43 1.31 25.14 7.00
N PRO A 44 1.35 25.48 8.30
CA PRO A 44 1.11 26.85 8.77
C PRO A 44 2.01 27.89 8.10
N ASP A 45 1.45 29.03 7.68
CA ASP A 45 2.24 30.07 7.01
C ASP A 45 3.20 30.77 7.98
N LYS A 46 2.82 30.92 9.25
CA LYS A 46 3.68 31.54 10.27
C LYS A 46 4.74 30.56 10.76
N PRO A 47 6.04 30.92 10.73
CA PRO A 47 7.12 30.02 11.14
C PRO A 47 7.03 29.51 12.59
N ASP A 48 6.47 30.29 13.52
CA ASP A 48 6.30 29.94 14.93
C ASP A 48 5.14 28.96 15.20
N GLU A 49 4.26 28.76 14.21
CA GLU A 49 3.20 27.75 14.25
C GLU A 49 3.65 26.42 13.61
N ARG A 50 4.81 26.38 12.96
CA ARG A 50 5.35 25.17 12.32
C ARG A 50 6.16 24.33 13.31
N GLY A 51 6.20 23.02 13.08
CA GLY A 51 7.12 22.10 13.75
C GLY A 51 8.58 22.30 13.32
N VAL A 52 8.84 22.97 12.19
CA VAL A 52 10.17 23.36 11.69
C VAL A 52 10.14 24.71 10.99
N GLU A 53 11.22 25.49 11.12
CA GLU A 53 11.34 26.80 10.47
C GLU A 53 11.38 26.67 8.93
N ASN A 54 12.27 25.81 8.42
CA ASN A 54 12.36 25.46 7.01
C ASN A 54 11.55 24.19 6.72
N ARG A 55 10.55 24.30 5.84
CA ARG A 55 9.68 23.19 5.43
C ARG A 55 10.46 21.98 4.90
N VAL A 56 11.55 22.20 4.18
CA VAL A 56 12.38 21.13 3.61
C VAL A 56 13.15 20.37 4.70
N ALA A 57 13.44 20.99 5.85
CA ALA A 57 14.10 20.33 6.97
C ALA A 57 13.24 19.22 7.59
N TRP A 58 11.91 19.29 7.48
CA TRP A 58 11.04 18.18 7.86
C TRP A 58 11.40 16.90 7.09
N TYR A 59 11.64 17.02 5.79
CA TYR A 59 11.98 15.89 4.92
C TYR A 59 13.42 15.40 5.12
N ASP A 60 14.34 16.27 5.57
CA ASP A 60 15.64 15.83 6.08
C ASP A 60 15.48 14.91 7.31
N TYR A 61 14.60 15.26 8.25
CA TYR A 61 14.31 14.38 9.39
C TYR A 61 13.65 13.07 8.98
N LYS A 62 12.73 13.09 8.00
CA LYS A 62 12.14 11.86 7.43
C LYS A 62 13.21 10.99 6.78
N ALA A 63 14.11 11.56 6.00
CA ALA A 63 15.22 10.82 5.39
C ALA A 63 16.15 10.19 6.44
N ARG A 64 16.48 10.90 7.52
CA ARG A 64 17.25 10.32 8.64
C ARG A 64 16.50 9.19 9.33
N LEU A 65 15.19 9.33 9.52
CA LEU A 65 14.34 8.26 10.05
C LEU A 65 14.34 7.04 9.11
N MET A 66 14.26 7.24 7.79
CA MET A 66 14.39 6.17 6.80
C MET A 66 15.73 5.43 6.94
N GLN A 67 16.86 6.17 7.01
CA GLN A 67 18.18 5.56 7.21
C GLN A 67 18.27 4.80 8.54
N PHE A 68 17.69 5.36 9.60
CA PHE A 68 17.65 4.73 10.91
C PHE A 68 16.84 3.43 10.91
N LEU A 69 15.65 3.43 10.30
CA LEU A 69 14.77 2.25 10.23
C LEU A 69 15.20 1.27 9.13
N GLY A 70 16.02 1.67 8.17
CA GLY A 70 16.42 0.85 7.03
C GLY A 70 15.36 0.78 5.93
N MET A 71 14.73 1.90 5.58
CA MET A 71 13.76 1.99 4.49
C MET A 71 14.45 2.59 3.25
N ASN A 72 14.17 2.03 2.06
CA ASN A 72 14.90 2.36 0.83
C ASN A 72 14.09 3.19 -0.18
N THR A 73 12.79 3.37 0.06
CA THR A 73 11.88 4.01 -0.87
C THR A 73 11.10 5.11 -0.17
N PHE A 74 11.24 6.33 -0.66
CA PHE A 74 10.49 7.49 -0.18
C PHE A 74 9.15 7.57 -0.89
N SER A 75 8.08 7.82 -0.14
CA SER A 75 6.76 8.09 -0.68
C SER A 75 6.14 9.27 0.05
N LYS A 76 5.34 10.03 -0.68
CA LYS A 76 4.56 11.16 -0.18
C LYS A 76 3.33 11.32 -1.06
N ASP A 77 2.23 11.69 -0.42
CA ASP A 77 1.03 12.18 -1.08
C ASP A 77 1.28 13.51 -1.83
N LEU A 78 1.11 13.48 -3.14
CA LEU A 78 1.14 14.68 -3.99
C LEU A 78 -0.27 15.17 -4.33
N LEU A 79 -1.26 14.31 -4.12
CA LEU A 79 -2.68 14.63 -4.17
C LEU A 79 -3.37 14.03 -2.95
N GLU A 80 -4.01 14.88 -2.14
CA GLU A 80 -4.85 14.51 -1.00
C GLU A 80 -6.28 14.97 -1.29
N PHE A 81 -7.24 14.05 -1.34
CA PHE A 81 -8.59 14.31 -1.85
C PHE A 81 -8.61 14.99 -3.25
N GLY A 82 -7.56 14.79 -4.04
CA GLY A 82 -7.35 15.43 -5.35
C GLY A 82 -6.69 16.82 -5.28
N HIS A 83 -6.40 17.36 -4.10
CA HIS A 83 -5.77 18.67 -3.93
C HIS A 83 -4.23 18.59 -4.00
N ASN A 84 -3.62 19.58 -4.65
CA ASN A 84 -2.17 19.64 -4.88
C ASN A 84 -1.39 19.88 -3.56
N GLN A 85 -0.54 18.91 -3.20
CA GLN A 85 0.25 18.90 -1.96
C GLN A 85 1.72 19.34 -2.15
N GLY A 86 1.95 20.40 -2.94
CA GLY A 86 3.26 21.08 -2.99
C GLY A 86 4.07 20.86 -4.27
N TRP A 87 3.43 20.79 -5.43
CA TRP A 87 4.10 20.72 -6.72
C TRP A 87 3.59 21.78 -7.71
N ASP A 88 4.40 22.11 -8.70
CA ASP A 88 4.09 23.14 -9.70
C ASP A 88 3.11 22.62 -10.77
N ALA A 89 1.85 23.04 -10.65
CA ALA A 89 0.79 22.78 -11.63
C ALA A 89 0.73 23.83 -12.76
N GLY A 90 1.65 24.81 -12.77
CA GLY A 90 1.64 25.96 -13.65
C GLY A 90 1.04 27.23 -13.02
N PRO A 91 1.01 28.34 -13.77
CA PRO A 91 0.77 29.67 -13.23
C PRO A 91 -0.71 30.00 -12.96
N ASN A 92 -1.64 29.14 -13.37
CA ASN A 92 -3.08 29.37 -13.21
C ASN A 92 -3.75 28.21 -12.49
N ASN A 93 -4.95 28.49 -11.95
CA ASN A 93 -5.75 27.50 -11.25
C ASN A 93 -6.66 26.70 -12.20
N ASP A 94 -6.45 26.73 -13.53
CA ASP A 94 -7.38 26.10 -14.47
C ASP A 94 -7.32 24.57 -14.38
N TRP A 95 -6.12 24.00 -14.26
CA TRP A 95 -5.89 22.55 -14.22
C TRP A 95 -5.97 21.99 -12.80
N TYR A 96 -5.01 22.29 -11.95
CA TYR A 96 -5.11 22.11 -10.49
C TYR A 96 -5.08 23.48 -9.82
N ASN A 97 -5.65 23.60 -8.62
CA ASN A 97 -5.37 24.76 -7.80
C ASN A 97 -3.87 24.78 -7.50
N ALA A 98 -3.23 25.92 -7.74
CA ALA A 98 -1.81 26.10 -7.48
C ALA A 98 -1.53 25.90 -5.99
N SER A 99 -0.48 25.15 -5.69
CA SER A 99 0.00 25.06 -4.31
C SER A 99 0.55 26.42 -3.87
N HIS A 100 0.43 26.73 -2.58
CA HIS A 100 1.16 27.83 -1.97
C HIS A 100 2.68 27.63 -2.04
N TYR A 101 3.14 26.40 -2.23
CA TYR A 101 4.54 26.00 -2.24
C TYR A 101 4.86 25.13 -3.48
N PRO A 102 4.79 25.67 -4.71
CA PRO A 102 4.89 24.89 -5.94
C PRO A 102 6.26 24.22 -6.15
N GLU A 103 7.32 24.77 -5.56
CA GLU A 103 8.68 24.23 -5.65
C GLU A 103 8.97 23.13 -4.62
N LEU A 104 8.09 22.94 -3.63
CA LEU A 104 8.35 22.06 -2.47
C LEU A 104 8.69 20.64 -2.91
N TRP A 105 7.98 20.09 -3.89
CA TRP A 105 8.26 18.76 -4.42
C TRP A 105 9.66 18.66 -5.03
N GLY A 106 10.07 19.64 -5.83
CA GLY A 106 11.41 19.69 -6.42
C GLY A 106 12.51 19.74 -5.35
N ASP A 107 12.27 20.47 -4.26
CA ASP A 107 13.17 20.57 -3.12
C ASP A 107 13.24 19.27 -2.31
N ILE A 108 12.10 18.60 -2.08
CA ILE A 108 12.03 17.28 -1.44
C ILE A 108 12.84 16.27 -2.23
N LEU A 109 12.67 16.22 -3.55
CA LEU A 109 13.41 15.30 -4.41
C LEU A 109 14.92 15.58 -4.35
N THR A 110 15.31 16.85 -4.33
CA THR A 110 16.72 17.22 -4.14
C THR A 110 17.25 16.71 -2.80
N GLN A 111 16.43 16.77 -1.74
CA GLN A 111 16.79 16.21 -0.44
C GLN A 111 16.91 14.69 -0.50
N MET A 112 15.94 13.97 -1.08
CA MET A 112 15.96 12.50 -1.18
C MET A 112 17.14 11.99 -2.03
N GLY A 113 17.53 12.74 -3.08
CA GLY A 113 18.69 12.44 -3.90
C GLY A 113 20.01 12.42 -3.11
N LYS A 114 20.16 13.27 -2.07
CA LYS A 114 21.33 13.26 -1.19
C LYS A 114 21.48 11.96 -0.39
N TYR A 115 20.36 11.26 -0.16
CA TYR A 115 20.32 10.00 0.58
C TYR A 115 20.26 8.77 -0.33
N ALA A 116 20.24 8.97 -1.65
CA ALA A 116 20.12 7.91 -2.65
C ALA A 116 18.86 7.03 -2.47
N PHE A 117 17.75 7.60 -1.99
CA PHE A 117 16.49 6.89 -1.94
C PHE A 117 15.84 6.79 -3.32
N THR A 118 15.13 5.67 -3.52
CA THR A 118 14.19 5.58 -4.64
C THR A 118 12.89 6.26 -4.27
N VAL A 119 12.14 6.77 -5.24
CA VAL A 119 10.93 7.57 -4.99
C VAL A 119 9.70 6.93 -5.64
N LEU A 120 8.61 6.86 -4.88
CA LEU A 120 7.30 6.39 -5.31
C LEU A 120 6.23 7.40 -4.85
N PRO A 121 5.85 8.38 -5.68
CA PRO A 121 4.83 9.35 -5.32
C PRO A 121 3.44 8.71 -5.23
N TYR A 122 2.61 9.24 -4.33
CA TYR A 122 1.26 8.80 -4.05
C TYR A 122 0.19 9.80 -4.51
N TYR A 123 -0.93 9.31 -5.02
CA TYR A 123 -2.00 10.14 -5.59
C TYR A 123 -3.41 9.66 -5.21
N GLU A 124 -4.18 10.55 -4.58
CA GLU A 124 -5.65 10.46 -4.52
C GLU A 124 -6.27 11.18 -5.73
N TYR A 125 -6.02 10.62 -6.91
CA TYR A 125 -6.40 11.22 -8.18
C TYR A 125 -7.90 11.08 -8.44
N ALA A 126 -8.58 12.22 -8.62
CA ALA A 126 -10.01 12.33 -8.92
C ALA A 126 -10.28 12.94 -10.30
N GLY A 127 -9.27 12.95 -11.18
CA GLY A 127 -9.15 13.96 -12.21
C GLY A 127 -8.59 15.26 -11.63
N SER A 128 -8.17 16.16 -12.49
CA SER A 128 -7.73 17.49 -12.07
C SER A 128 -8.86 18.30 -11.42
N VAL A 129 -8.54 19.14 -10.41
CA VAL A 129 -9.55 19.79 -9.53
C VAL A 129 -9.55 21.34 -9.58
N GLY A 130 -8.83 21.93 -10.52
CA GLY A 130 -8.81 23.37 -10.82
C GLY A 130 -10.14 23.93 -11.35
N GLN A 131 -10.15 25.18 -11.79
CA GLN A 131 -11.36 25.92 -12.19
C GLN A 131 -11.99 25.40 -13.50
N LYS A 132 -11.19 24.87 -14.42
CA LYS A 132 -11.62 24.35 -15.74
C LYS A 132 -11.14 22.91 -15.93
N SER A 133 -11.21 22.14 -14.85
CA SER A 133 -10.54 20.87 -14.74
C SER A 133 -11.48 19.69 -15.01
N LEU A 134 -10.89 18.56 -15.40
CA LEU A 134 -11.64 17.37 -15.79
C LEU A 134 -12.47 16.81 -14.63
N GLY A 135 -11.92 16.78 -13.41
CA GLY A 135 -12.60 16.23 -12.24
C GLY A 135 -13.90 16.96 -11.89
N LYS A 136 -13.97 18.29 -12.11
CA LYS A 136 -15.18 19.10 -11.86
C LYS A 136 -16.31 18.84 -12.82
N GLU A 137 -16.01 18.33 -14.01
CA GLU A 137 -17.02 17.98 -14.99
C GLU A 137 -17.86 16.78 -14.53
N LYS A 138 -17.35 16.00 -13.57
CA LYS A 138 -17.99 14.80 -13.01
C LYS A 138 -18.58 13.90 -14.11
N ARG A 139 -17.74 13.52 -15.09
CA ARG A 139 -18.17 12.80 -16.30
C ARG A 139 -18.72 11.41 -16.01
N ALA A 140 -18.40 10.82 -14.87
CA ALA A 140 -19.02 9.59 -14.40
C ALA A 140 -20.31 9.88 -13.61
N MET A 141 -21.37 9.12 -13.87
CA MET A 141 -22.67 9.23 -13.20
C MET A 141 -23.15 7.89 -12.62
N PRO A 142 -23.92 7.87 -11.51
CA PRO A 142 -24.53 6.65 -10.97
C PRO A 142 -25.54 5.98 -11.92
N LEU A 143 -25.74 4.67 -11.73
CA LEU A 143 -26.65 3.84 -12.52
C LEU A 143 -28.12 4.25 -12.30
N GLY A 144 -28.48 4.53 -11.06
CA GLY A 144 -29.81 4.94 -10.58
C GLY A 144 -30.19 6.37 -10.93
N GLY A 145 -29.25 7.17 -11.45
CA GLY A 145 -29.45 8.60 -11.68
C GLY A 145 -28.86 9.48 -10.59
N GLY A 146 -29.04 10.79 -10.73
CA GLY A 146 -28.41 11.77 -9.84
C GLY A 146 -26.97 12.12 -10.22
N LYS A 147 -26.29 12.88 -9.34
CA LYS A 147 -24.91 13.35 -9.55
C LYS A 147 -23.90 12.71 -8.60
N ASP A 148 -24.37 12.15 -7.50
CA ASP A 148 -23.53 11.75 -6.37
C ASP A 148 -23.74 10.27 -6.10
N TYR A 149 -22.64 9.54 -5.86
CA TYR A 149 -22.71 8.11 -5.59
C TYR A 149 -22.95 7.80 -4.12
N THR A 150 -22.50 8.68 -3.23
CA THR A 150 -22.59 8.51 -1.77
C THR A 150 -23.25 9.71 -1.10
N HIS A 151 -23.62 9.54 0.17
CA HIS A 151 -24.06 10.63 1.03
C HIS A 151 -22.90 11.45 1.62
N ILE A 152 -21.65 11.11 1.29
CA ILE A 152 -20.45 11.72 1.85
C ILE A 152 -20.03 12.89 0.97
N SER A 153 -20.61 14.06 1.22
CA SER A 153 -20.52 15.23 0.34
C SER A 153 -19.09 15.67 -0.01
N TRP A 154 -18.13 15.54 0.91
CA TRP A 154 -16.74 15.96 0.67
C TRP A 154 -15.99 15.08 -0.35
N THR A 155 -16.47 13.85 -0.59
CA THR A 155 -15.92 12.96 -1.64
C THR A 155 -16.54 13.20 -3.02
N GLU A 156 -17.67 13.90 -3.09
CA GLU A 156 -18.49 14.00 -4.30
C GLU A 156 -18.15 15.23 -5.16
N GLY A 157 -17.13 16.02 -4.79
CA GLY A 157 -16.77 17.24 -5.53
C GLY A 157 -16.21 16.95 -6.93
N TYR A 158 -15.55 15.81 -7.12
CA TYR A 158 -14.77 15.50 -8.31
C TYR A 158 -14.84 14.01 -8.66
N ASN A 159 -14.81 13.65 -9.94
CA ASN A 159 -14.57 12.27 -10.36
C ASN A 159 -13.87 12.16 -11.72
N ALA A 160 -13.16 11.05 -11.91
CA ALA A 160 -12.52 10.68 -13.16
C ALA A 160 -13.21 9.45 -13.76
N ASP A 161 -13.87 9.61 -14.91
CA ASP A 161 -14.26 8.46 -15.73
C ASP A 161 -13.00 7.92 -16.42
N ILE A 162 -12.42 6.86 -15.86
CA ILE A 162 -11.21 6.21 -16.39
C ILE A 162 -11.40 5.58 -17.78
N THR A 163 -12.64 5.48 -18.28
CA THR A 163 -12.92 5.04 -19.65
C THR A 163 -12.84 6.19 -20.66
N ASP A 164 -12.84 7.44 -20.19
CA ASP A 164 -12.71 8.63 -21.02
C ASP A 164 -11.23 8.85 -21.41
N PRO A 165 -10.90 8.95 -22.71
CA PRO A 165 -9.53 9.24 -23.15
C PRO A 165 -8.92 10.53 -22.58
N ASP A 166 -9.75 11.53 -22.25
CA ASP A 166 -9.27 12.78 -21.67
C ASP A 166 -8.72 12.56 -20.25
N THR A 167 -9.27 11.58 -19.51
CA THR A 167 -8.78 11.20 -18.17
C THR A 167 -7.36 10.67 -18.22
N LEU A 168 -7.02 9.92 -19.27
CA LEU A 168 -5.64 9.45 -19.49
C LEU A 168 -4.70 10.60 -19.84
N THR A 169 -5.17 11.55 -20.64
CA THR A 169 -4.39 12.75 -20.99
C THR A 169 -4.10 13.59 -19.76
N ASP A 170 -5.10 13.81 -18.91
CA ASP A 170 -5.00 14.54 -17.64
C ASP A 170 -4.03 13.85 -16.67
N ALA A 171 -4.14 12.52 -16.51
CA ALA A 171 -3.26 11.74 -15.65
C ALA A 171 -1.81 11.71 -16.16
N LYS A 172 -1.57 11.63 -17.48
CA LYS A 172 -0.21 11.73 -18.04
C LYS A 172 0.42 13.10 -17.76
N ARG A 173 -0.35 14.18 -17.86
CA ARG A 173 0.10 15.52 -17.52
C ARG A 173 0.50 15.64 -16.04
N LEU A 174 -0.24 14.99 -15.14
CA LEU A 174 0.14 14.87 -13.73
C LEU A 174 1.51 14.19 -13.59
N LEU A 175 1.68 13.02 -14.21
CA LEU A 175 2.94 12.28 -14.18
C LEU A 175 4.11 13.07 -14.81
N ASP A 176 3.84 13.89 -15.82
CA ASP A 176 4.85 14.79 -16.40
C ASP A 176 5.36 15.80 -15.38
N ALA A 177 4.42 16.44 -14.66
CA ALA A 177 4.72 17.49 -13.70
C ALA A 177 5.45 16.97 -12.46
N THR A 178 5.17 15.73 -12.03
CA THR A 178 5.65 15.20 -10.76
C THR A 178 6.75 14.14 -10.89
N ILE A 179 6.85 13.45 -12.03
CA ILE A 179 7.83 12.38 -12.24
C ILE A 179 8.76 12.70 -13.40
N VAL A 180 8.22 12.84 -14.62
CA VAL A 180 9.06 12.93 -15.84
C VAL A 180 9.97 14.14 -15.80
N ARG A 181 9.47 15.29 -15.32
CA ARG A 181 10.26 16.51 -15.09
C ARG A 181 11.48 16.30 -14.19
N TYR A 182 11.43 15.32 -13.28
CA TYR A 182 12.44 15.12 -12.25
C TYR A 182 13.20 13.79 -12.34
N LYS A 183 12.96 12.99 -13.40
CA LYS A 183 13.51 11.63 -13.54
C LYS A 183 15.03 11.52 -13.45
N ASP A 184 15.75 12.61 -13.77
CA ASP A 184 17.21 12.67 -13.73
C ASP A 184 17.75 13.13 -12.36
N ARG A 185 16.88 13.52 -11.42
CA ARG A 185 17.27 13.92 -10.05
C ARG A 185 17.31 12.75 -9.08
N VAL A 186 16.38 11.81 -9.24
CA VAL A 186 16.20 10.66 -8.35
C VAL A 186 15.68 9.47 -9.16
N PRO A 187 15.97 8.22 -8.75
CA PRO A 187 15.35 7.07 -9.38
C PRO A 187 13.89 6.96 -8.93
N PHE A 188 12.97 6.91 -9.89
CA PHE A 188 11.55 6.68 -9.65
C PHE A 188 11.17 5.22 -9.87
N LEU A 189 10.33 4.67 -8.99
CA LEU A 189 9.73 3.34 -9.18
C LEU A 189 8.50 3.34 -10.08
N GLY A 190 7.83 4.48 -10.21
CA GLY A 190 6.55 4.59 -10.88
C GLY A 190 5.59 5.46 -10.07
N ALA A 191 4.34 5.03 -9.91
CA ALA A 191 3.31 5.81 -9.22
C ALA A 191 2.38 4.91 -8.38
N TRP A 192 1.93 5.42 -7.24
CA TRP A 192 0.96 4.76 -6.38
C TRP A 192 -0.34 5.56 -6.32
N PHE A 193 -1.43 4.98 -6.81
CA PHE A 193 -2.75 5.57 -6.76
C PHE A 193 -3.60 4.93 -5.65
N ARG A 194 -4.40 5.75 -4.97
CA ARG A 194 -5.48 5.30 -4.08
C ARG A 194 -6.66 6.27 -4.21
N PRO A 195 -7.67 5.95 -5.01
CA PRO A 195 -8.86 6.79 -5.09
C PRO A 195 -9.62 6.78 -3.76
N ARG A 196 -10.16 7.94 -3.39
CA ARG A 196 -11.23 8.08 -2.40
C ARG A 196 -12.57 7.65 -3.00
N PRO A 197 -13.63 7.47 -2.18
CA PRO A 197 -14.95 7.19 -2.72
C PRO A 197 -15.28 8.21 -3.82
N SER A 198 -15.88 7.73 -4.90
CA SER A 198 -16.35 8.53 -6.03
C SER A 198 -15.25 9.16 -6.88
N GLN A 199 -13.95 8.97 -6.59
CA GLN A 199 -12.87 9.48 -7.43
C GLN A 199 -12.63 8.61 -8.68
N PHE A 200 -12.64 7.28 -8.55
CA PHE A 200 -12.56 6.29 -9.64
C PHE A 200 -13.86 5.45 -9.74
N PRO A 201 -15.02 6.07 -9.99
CA PRO A 201 -16.27 5.33 -9.93
C PRO A 201 -16.55 4.56 -11.21
N ILE A 202 -17.41 3.54 -11.12
CA ILE A 202 -18.07 2.97 -12.31
C ILE A 202 -19.07 4.02 -12.83
N GLY A 203 -18.75 4.63 -13.96
CA GLY A 203 -19.59 5.62 -14.64
C GLY A 203 -20.70 4.98 -15.45
N PHE A 204 -21.86 5.63 -15.56
CA PHE A 204 -22.99 5.22 -16.40
C PHE A 204 -23.56 6.40 -17.22
N ALA A 205 -22.73 7.41 -17.49
CA ALA A 205 -23.10 8.53 -18.33
C ALA A 205 -23.23 8.10 -19.79
N ASP A 206 -24.01 8.83 -20.59
CA ASP A 206 -24.26 8.48 -21.99
C ASP A 206 -22.97 8.30 -22.82
N PRO A 207 -21.91 9.14 -22.67
CA PRO A 207 -20.62 8.90 -23.34
C PRO A 207 -19.95 7.58 -22.92
N THR A 208 -20.03 7.22 -21.64
CA THR A 208 -19.49 5.96 -21.11
C THR A 208 -20.24 4.76 -21.69
N LEU A 209 -21.57 4.83 -21.73
CA LEU A 209 -22.42 3.79 -22.30
C LEU A 209 -22.21 3.65 -23.82
N ALA A 210 -21.97 4.75 -24.53
CA ALA A 210 -21.62 4.72 -25.95
C ALA A 210 -20.28 4.03 -26.21
N ARG A 211 -19.27 4.25 -25.34
CA ARG A 211 -17.99 3.51 -25.40
C ARG A 211 -18.20 2.01 -25.19
N PHE A 212 -18.94 1.62 -24.15
CA PHE A 212 -19.30 0.21 -23.92
C PHE A 212 -20.04 -0.40 -25.12
N ALA A 213 -21.02 0.31 -25.67
CA ALA A 213 -21.78 -0.12 -26.84
C ALA A 213 -20.85 -0.49 -28.00
N LYS A 214 -19.92 0.41 -28.31
CA LYS A 214 -18.95 0.27 -29.40
C LYS A 214 -17.95 -0.85 -29.15
N GLU A 215 -17.38 -0.92 -27.95
CA GLU A 215 -16.20 -1.74 -27.69
C GLU A 215 -16.52 -3.15 -27.21
N ALA A 216 -17.64 -3.31 -26.49
CA ALA A 216 -17.97 -4.56 -25.82
C ALA A 216 -19.42 -5.02 -26.06
N ASN A 217 -20.29 -4.21 -26.67
CA ASN A 217 -21.68 -4.59 -26.94
C ASN A 217 -22.08 -4.65 -28.42
N ASN A 218 -21.15 -5.02 -29.31
CA ASN A 218 -21.42 -5.23 -30.73
C ASN A 218 -22.05 -4.01 -31.44
N GLY A 219 -21.74 -2.80 -30.97
CA GLY A 219 -22.32 -1.55 -31.47
C GLY A 219 -23.76 -1.30 -31.04
N GLN A 220 -24.38 -2.17 -30.24
CA GLN A 220 -25.74 -1.97 -29.76
C GLN A 220 -25.75 -0.97 -28.60
N ALA A 221 -26.44 0.16 -28.79
CA ALA A 221 -26.64 1.18 -27.78
C ALA A 221 -27.31 0.58 -26.52
N VAL A 222 -26.87 1.07 -25.36
CA VAL A 222 -27.35 0.63 -24.05
C VAL A 222 -27.76 1.84 -23.24
N THR A 223 -28.84 1.70 -22.46
CA THR A 223 -29.34 2.72 -21.54
C THR A 223 -29.24 2.22 -20.09
N ARG A 224 -29.24 3.14 -19.13
CA ARG A 224 -29.27 2.80 -17.69
C ARG A 224 -30.46 1.91 -17.31
N PRO A 225 -31.71 2.17 -17.75
CA PRO A 225 -32.83 1.27 -17.50
C PRO A 225 -32.62 -0.16 -18.02
N GLN A 226 -31.96 -0.33 -19.17
CA GLN A 226 -31.63 -1.66 -19.68
C GLN A 226 -30.62 -2.37 -18.78
N LEU A 227 -29.58 -1.68 -18.32
CA LEU A 227 -28.61 -2.22 -17.37
C LEU A 227 -29.27 -2.59 -16.02
N GLN A 228 -30.21 -1.78 -15.54
CA GLN A 228 -30.96 -2.08 -14.32
C GLN A 228 -31.87 -3.32 -14.48
N GLY A 229 -32.48 -3.48 -15.66
CA GLY A 229 -33.40 -4.57 -15.96
C GLY A 229 -32.73 -5.89 -16.36
N ASP A 230 -31.48 -5.86 -16.84
CA ASP A 230 -30.76 -7.02 -17.34
C ASP A 230 -29.44 -7.26 -16.58
N LYS A 231 -29.48 -8.22 -15.67
CA LYS A 231 -28.32 -8.62 -14.84
C LYS A 231 -27.15 -9.15 -15.68
N ALA A 232 -27.42 -9.83 -16.79
CA ALA A 232 -26.36 -10.37 -17.64
C ALA A 232 -25.66 -9.25 -18.40
N LEU A 233 -26.42 -8.29 -18.92
CA LEU A 233 -25.87 -7.09 -19.54
C LEU A 233 -25.06 -6.25 -18.55
N LEU A 234 -25.55 -6.06 -17.32
CA LEU A 234 -24.82 -5.33 -16.28
C LEU A 234 -23.53 -6.05 -15.86
N THR A 235 -23.56 -7.38 -15.73
CA THR A 235 -22.35 -8.17 -15.44
C THR A 235 -21.32 -8.02 -16.56
N LYS A 236 -21.76 -8.03 -17.83
CA LYS A 236 -20.90 -7.76 -18.99
C LYS A 236 -20.32 -6.35 -18.97
N TYR A 237 -21.12 -5.36 -18.56
CA TYR A 237 -20.68 -3.97 -18.38
C TYR A 237 -19.57 -3.85 -17.34
N TYR A 238 -19.74 -4.48 -16.16
CA TYR A 238 -18.69 -4.52 -15.13
C TYR A 238 -17.41 -5.16 -15.64
N GLY A 239 -17.53 -6.29 -16.36
CA GLY A 239 -16.36 -6.94 -16.97
C GLY A 239 -15.58 -6.01 -17.91
N TRP A 240 -16.29 -5.23 -18.74
CA TRP A 240 -15.67 -4.21 -19.59
C TRP A 240 -15.01 -3.09 -18.76
N TRP A 241 -15.70 -2.54 -17.77
CA TRP A 241 -15.16 -1.45 -16.95
C TRP A 241 -13.92 -1.86 -16.16
N PHE A 242 -13.92 -3.04 -15.55
CA PHE A 242 -12.74 -3.60 -14.87
C PHE A 242 -11.57 -3.81 -15.84
N GLY A 243 -11.86 -4.25 -17.07
CA GLY A 243 -10.88 -4.28 -18.16
C GLY A 243 -10.29 -2.91 -18.48
N LYS A 244 -11.12 -1.85 -18.48
CA LYS A 244 -10.69 -0.46 -18.69
C LYS A 244 -9.86 0.09 -17.55
N ARG A 245 -10.18 -0.26 -16.30
CA ARG A 245 -9.33 0.09 -15.15
C ARG A 245 -7.91 -0.44 -15.34
N ARG A 246 -7.79 -1.72 -15.71
CA ARG A 246 -6.47 -2.31 -16.00
C ARG A 246 -5.78 -1.60 -17.17
N GLU A 247 -6.49 -1.39 -18.28
CA GLU A 247 -5.94 -0.70 -19.46
C GLU A 247 -5.41 0.69 -19.12
N PHE A 248 -6.15 1.47 -18.33
CA PHE A 248 -5.74 2.80 -17.87
C PHE A 248 -4.42 2.75 -17.11
N LEU A 249 -4.28 1.85 -16.13
CA LEU A 249 -3.03 1.70 -15.36
C LEU A 249 -1.86 1.27 -16.25
N LEU A 250 -2.10 0.38 -17.21
CA LEU A 250 -1.07 -0.06 -18.17
C LEU A 250 -0.59 1.07 -19.07
N LEU A 251 -1.50 1.92 -19.52
CA LEU A 251 -1.14 3.07 -20.35
C LEU A 251 -0.34 4.13 -19.58
N LEU A 252 -0.57 4.28 -18.27
CA LEU A 252 0.27 5.13 -17.40
C LEU A 252 1.66 4.52 -17.18
N ARG A 253 1.73 3.21 -16.92
CA ARG A 253 3.01 2.47 -16.82
C ARG A 253 3.81 2.63 -18.10
N ASP A 254 3.20 2.33 -19.25
CA ASP A 254 3.87 2.40 -20.55
C ASP A 254 4.34 3.82 -20.84
N TYR A 255 3.54 4.82 -20.48
CA TYR A 255 3.95 6.21 -20.57
C TYR A 255 5.25 6.48 -19.80
N LEU A 256 5.31 6.15 -18.50
CA LEU A 256 6.53 6.34 -17.71
C LEU A 256 7.75 5.58 -18.28
N ARG A 257 7.54 4.35 -18.75
CA ARG A 257 8.61 3.55 -19.39
C ARG A 257 9.12 4.23 -20.67
N THR A 258 8.23 4.74 -21.53
CA THR A 258 8.63 5.51 -22.73
C THR A 258 9.33 6.83 -22.39
N GLN A 259 9.08 7.39 -21.21
CA GLN A 259 9.77 8.57 -20.71
C GLN A 259 11.12 8.25 -20.04
N GLY A 260 11.59 7.00 -20.06
CA GLY A 260 12.91 6.59 -19.58
C GLY A 260 12.93 5.95 -18.19
N ILE A 261 11.77 5.70 -17.58
CA ILE A 261 11.67 5.01 -16.28
C ILE A 261 11.42 3.52 -16.58
N ALA A 262 12.44 2.83 -17.08
CA ALA A 262 12.30 1.52 -17.75
C ALA A 262 11.57 0.45 -16.91
N GLY A 263 11.75 0.47 -15.59
CA GLY A 263 11.10 -0.46 -14.65
C GLY A 263 9.85 0.08 -13.97
N ALA A 264 9.19 1.11 -14.53
CA ALA A 264 8.05 1.74 -13.87
C ALA A 264 6.93 0.73 -13.59
N ASP A 265 6.43 0.75 -12.37
CA ASP A 265 5.26 0.02 -11.89
C ASP A 265 4.16 1.01 -11.42
N ILE A 266 2.91 0.68 -11.71
CA ILE A 266 1.75 1.43 -11.24
C ILE A 266 1.03 0.60 -10.16
N LEU A 267 1.02 1.11 -8.94
CA LEU A 267 0.28 0.51 -7.83
C LEU A 267 -1.11 1.16 -7.72
N LEU A 268 -2.16 0.36 -7.55
CA LEU A 268 -3.50 0.85 -7.24
C LEU A 268 -4.01 0.19 -5.95
N THR A 269 -4.23 1.00 -4.93
CA THR A 269 -4.99 0.60 -3.74
C THR A 269 -6.45 0.96 -3.95
N THR A 270 -7.28 -0.04 -4.24
CA THR A 270 -8.75 0.13 -4.39
C THR A 270 -9.46 0.26 -3.05
N ASP A 271 -8.74 0.09 -1.93
CA ASP A 271 -9.32 0.23 -0.60
C ASP A 271 -9.27 1.68 -0.15
N ALA A 272 -10.37 2.40 -0.35
CA ALA A 272 -10.53 3.78 0.11
C ALA A 272 -10.62 3.89 1.65
N SER A 273 -10.71 2.77 2.37
CA SER A 273 -10.76 2.80 3.83
C SER A 273 -9.38 2.98 4.44
N GLU A 274 -9.39 3.69 5.55
CA GLU A 274 -8.23 4.08 6.33
C GLU A 274 -7.74 2.92 7.21
N PRO A 275 -8.57 2.34 8.11
CA PRO A 275 -8.15 1.22 8.95
C PRO A 275 -8.02 -0.10 8.18
N GLY A 276 -8.18 -0.09 6.86
CA GLY A 276 -8.30 -1.27 6.01
C GLY A 276 -9.73 -1.80 5.98
N ARG A 277 -10.01 -2.57 4.94
CA ARG A 277 -11.34 -3.10 4.63
C ARG A 277 -11.92 -3.93 5.78
N SER A 278 -13.14 -3.59 6.20
CA SER A 278 -13.93 -4.41 7.13
C SER A 278 -14.32 -5.74 6.50
N LEU A 279 -14.40 -6.79 7.33
CA LEU A 279 -14.92 -8.09 6.90
C LEU A 279 -16.37 -7.99 6.41
N THR A 280 -16.73 -8.86 5.47
CA THR A 280 -18.11 -8.96 4.97
C THR A 280 -19.03 -9.52 6.06
N GLY A 281 -20.22 -8.93 6.21
CA GLY A 281 -21.24 -9.41 7.15
C GLY A 281 -21.38 -8.49 8.37
N PRO A 282 -21.70 -9.03 9.57
CA PRO A 282 -21.87 -8.21 10.77
C PRO A 282 -20.55 -7.56 11.18
N MET A 283 -20.64 -6.48 11.96
CA MET A 283 -19.45 -5.91 12.60
C MET A 283 -18.82 -6.97 13.49
N ALA A 284 -17.51 -7.17 13.38
CA ALA A 284 -16.85 -8.30 14.00
C ALA A 284 -15.54 -7.92 14.67
N VAL A 285 -15.26 -8.58 15.79
CA VAL A 285 -13.93 -8.65 16.39
C VAL A 285 -13.38 -10.05 16.12
N VAL A 286 -12.24 -10.12 15.45
CA VAL A 286 -11.54 -11.40 15.22
C VAL A 286 -10.63 -11.69 16.41
N THR A 287 -10.81 -12.84 17.05
CA THR A 287 -10.13 -13.19 18.30
C THR A 287 -9.83 -14.68 18.40
N ASP A 288 -8.80 -15.05 19.15
CA ASP A 288 -8.50 -16.41 19.60
C ASP A 288 -9.24 -16.78 20.89
N ASP A 289 -9.70 -15.79 21.67
CA ASP A 289 -10.55 -15.97 22.86
C ASP A 289 -11.99 -15.50 22.59
N VAL A 290 -12.77 -16.37 21.94
CA VAL A 290 -14.16 -16.07 21.54
C VAL A 290 -15.07 -15.95 22.76
N ASP A 291 -14.84 -16.73 23.81
CA ASP A 291 -15.70 -16.79 24.98
C ASP A 291 -15.60 -15.49 25.79
N THR A 292 -14.39 -14.97 26.03
CA THR A 292 -14.20 -13.68 26.71
C THR A 292 -14.83 -12.54 25.93
N TRP A 293 -14.63 -12.49 24.61
CA TRP A 293 -15.26 -11.45 23.79
C TRP A 293 -16.77 -11.58 23.79
N ASN A 294 -17.34 -12.78 23.73
CA ASN A 294 -18.79 -12.97 23.84
C ASN A 294 -19.34 -12.51 25.19
N MET A 295 -18.56 -12.49 26.27
CA MET A 295 -18.98 -11.88 27.53
C MET A 295 -18.99 -10.35 27.44
N ILE A 296 -17.94 -9.75 26.88
CA ILE A 296 -17.82 -8.29 26.69
C ILE A 296 -18.92 -7.77 25.76
N LEU A 297 -19.18 -8.46 24.66
CA LEU A 297 -20.14 -8.03 23.62
C LEU A 297 -21.61 -8.15 24.03
N ARG A 298 -21.91 -8.68 25.23
CA ARG A 298 -23.27 -8.64 25.81
C ARG A 298 -23.68 -7.24 26.28
N GLU A 299 -22.72 -6.33 26.46
CA GLU A 299 -23.04 -4.96 26.85
C GLU A 299 -23.88 -4.26 25.78
N PRO A 300 -24.90 -3.46 26.16
CA PRO A 300 -25.77 -2.77 25.20
C PRO A 300 -25.02 -1.90 24.18
N ALA A 301 -23.84 -1.39 24.54
CA ALA A 301 -22.96 -0.62 23.67
C ALA A 301 -22.45 -1.42 22.44
N HIS A 302 -22.49 -2.75 22.49
CA HIS A 302 -21.90 -3.64 21.50
C HIS A 302 -22.90 -4.56 20.80
N LYS A 303 -24.21 -4.29 20.92
CA LYS A 303 -25.31 -5.16 20.43
C LYS A 303 -25.27 -5.60 18.95
N ASN A 304 -24.46 -4.94 18.13
CA ASN A 304 -24.32 -5.21 16.69
C ASN A 304 -22.94 -5.82 16.32
N VAL A 305 -22.11 -6.14 17.32
CA VAL A 305 -20.75 -6.66 17.13
C VAL A 305 -20.70 -8.14 17.55
N VAL A 306 -20.04 -8.97 16.74
CA VAL A 306 -19.87 -10.41 17.02
C VAL A 306 -18.40 -10.78 17.19
N ALA A 307 -18.12 -11.81 17.98
CA ALA A 307 -16.79 -12.41 18.05
C ALA A 307 -16.63 -13.47 16.94
N LEU A 308 -15.60 -13.33 16.11
CA LEU A 308 -15.25 -14.32 15.09
C LEU A 308 -13.98 -15.08 15.50
N PRO A 309 -13.99 -16.43 15.46
CA PRO A 309 -12.78 -17.21 15.72
C PRO A 309 -11.69 -16.91 14.69
N TYR A 310 -10.49 -16.59 15.16
CA TYR A 310 -9.32 -16.29 14.33
C TYR A 310 -9.05 -17.39 13.29
N VAL A 311 -8.99 -18.66 13.71
CA VAL A 311 -8.67 -19.79 12.81
C VAL A 311 -9.70 -19.91 11.69
N SER A 312 -10.99 -19.81 12.01
CA SER A 312 -12.07 -19.89 11.02
C SER A 312 -12.00 -18.73 10.02
N THR A 313 -11.73 -17.53 10.50
CA THR A 313 -11.59 -16.32 9.68
C THR A 313 -10.47 -16.47 8.64
N VAL A 314 -9.33 -17.03 9.05
CA VAL A 314 -8.19 -17.30 8.16
C VAL A 314 -8.50 -18.43 7.17
N GLN A 315 -9.06 -19.56 7.63
CA GLN A 315 -9.34 -20.73 6.80
C GLN A 315 -10.38 -20.44 5.71
N THR A 316 -11.39 -19.64 6.04
CA THR A 316 -12.44 -19.19 5.11
C THR A 316 -12.03 -17.99 4.25
N ASN A 317 -10.78 -17.52 4.39
CA ASN A 317 -10.19 -16.45 3.58
C ASN A 317 -11.03 -15.15 3.57
N GLN A 318 -11.58 -14.78 4.74
CA GLN A 318 -12.53 -13.65 4.81
C GLN A 318 -11.90 -12.31 4.41
N GLN A 319 -10.58 -12.13 4.58
CA GLN A 319 -9.91 -10.93 4.08
C GLN A 319 -9.98 -10.82 2.56
N PHE A 320 -9.70 -11.91 1.83
CA PHE A 320 -9.81 -11.89 0.38
C PHE A 320 -11.24 -11.57 -0.04
N ALA A 321 -12.24 -12.20 0.60
CA ALA A 321 -13.64 -11.90 0.36
C ALA A 321 -13.95 -10.41 0.63
N ALA A 322 -13.43 -9.83 1.71
CA ALA A 322 -13.61 -8.41 2.02
C ALA A 322 -13.08 -7.49 0.91
N LEU A 323 -11.90 -7.80 0.36
CA LEU A 323 -11.23 -7.00 -0.67
C LEU A 323 -11.88 -7.11 -2.05
N THR A 324 -12.48 -8.26 -2.38
CA THR A 324 -13.04 -8.54 -3.72
C THR A 324 -14.56 -8.59 -3.76
N THR A 325 -15.25 -8.32 -2.65
CA THR A 325 -16.72 -8.23 -2.62
C THR A 325 -17.13 -6.78 -2.87
N PRO A 326 -18.02 -6.52 -3.84
CA PRO A 326 -18.60 -5.19 -4.03
C PRO A 326 -19.18 -4.64 -2.73
N ARG A 327 -19.09 -3.33 -2.52
CA ARG A 327 -19.79 -2.69 -1.39
C ARG A 327 -21.30 -2.90 -1.53
N GLY A 328 -22.04 -2.82 -0.44
CA GLY A 328 -23.51 -2.80 -0.50
C GLY A 328 -24.02 -1.40 -0.86
N THR A 329 -25.11 -1.31 -1.62
CA THR A 329 -25.88 -0.07 -1.75
C THR A 329 -26.42 0.35 -0.39
N TRP A 330 -26.40 1.65 -0.08
CA TRP A 330 -27.06 2.21 1.10
C TRP A 330 -28.21 3.10 0.65
N ASP A 331 -29.46 2.63 0.82
CA ASP A 331 -30.66 3.32 0.32
C ASP A 331 -30.53 3.56 -1.19
N LYS A 332 -30.47 4.82 -1.64
CA LYS A 332 -30.23 5.19 -3.05
C LYS A 332 -28.76 5.36 -3.42
N TRP A 333 -27.84 5.25 -2.46
CA TRP A 333 -26.42 5.53 -2.63
C TRP A 333 -25.64 4.28 -3.09
N GLU A 334 -25.00 4.40 -4.25
CA GLU A 334 -24.33 3.31 -4.97
C GLU A 334 -22.86 3.17 -4.56
N TRP A 335 -22.61 2.81 -3.30
CA TRP A 335 -21.25 2.60 -2.79
C TRP A 335 -20.45 1.57 -3.58
N GLN A 336 -21.11 0.56 -4.16
CA GLN A 336 -20.50 -0.44 -5.04
C GLN A 336 -19.88 0.17 -6.31
N HIS A 337 -20.43 1.30 -6.78
CA HIS A 337 -19.91 2.00 -7.94
C HIS A 337 -19.00 3.17 -7.54
N SER A 338 -19.21 3.77 -6.37
CA SER A 338 -18.35 4.83 -5.82
C SER A 338 -16.94 4.33 -5.53
N ASP A 339 -16.83 3.15 -4.93
CA ASP A 339 -15.57 2.53 -4.54
C ASP A 339 -15.54 1.06 -4.98
N PRO A 340 -15.34 0.84 -6.30
CA PRO A 340 -15.38 -0.50 -6.89
C PRO A 340 -14.32 -1.41 -6.29
N GLU A 341 -14.70 -2.65 -6.00
CA GLU A 341 -13.84 -3.65 -5.36
C GLU A 341 -12.56 -3.95 -6.15
N ALA A 342 -11.62 -4.65 -5.52
CA ALA A 342 -10.46 -5.20 -6.22
C ALA A 342 -10.87 -6.34 -7.16
N ASP A 343 -10.28 -6.38 -8.36
CA ASP A 343 -10.47 -7.42 -9.38
C ASP A 343 -9.13 -8.10 -9.76
N PRO A 344 -8.41 -8.67 -8.78
CA PRO A 344 -7.04 -9.14 -8.97
C PRO A 344 -6.87 -10.18 -10.08
N GLN A 345 -7.93 -10.95 -10.40
CA GLN A 345 -7.97 -11.89 -11.52
C GLN A 345 -7.62 -11.24 -12.87
N ASN A 346 -7.88 -9.94 -13.05
CA ASN A 346 -7.56 -9.23 -14.28
C ASN A 346 -6.07 -8.88 -14.39
N TYR A 347 -5.30 -8.98 -13.31
CA TYR A 347 -3.91 -8.49 -13.21
C TYR A 347 -2.86 -9.60 -13.13
N GLN A 348 -3.23 -10.85 -12.86
CA GLN A 348 -2.26 -11.94 -12.63
C GLN A 348 -1.22 -12.11 -13.75
N ASN A 349 -1.63 -11.93 -15.00
CA ASN A 349 -0.76 -12.05 -16.18
C ASN A 349 -0.19 -10.72 -16.66
N THR A 350 -0.43 -9.64 -15.91
CA THR A 350 -0.04 -8.28 -16.23
C THR A 350 1.30 -7.96 -15.58
N GLU A 351 2.17 -7.28 -16.30
CA GLU A 351 3.43 -6.75 -15.78
C GLU A 351 3.26 -5.26 -15.47
N GLY A 352 3.82 -4.77 -14.38
CA GLY A 352 3.93 -3.36 -14.04
C GLY A 352 2.65 -2.57 -13.80
N ALA A 353 1.52 -3.26 -13.65
CA ALA A 353 0.33 -2.70 -13.01
C ALA A 353 -0.15 -3.69 -11.96
N LEU A 354 -0.22 -3.25 -10.70
CA LEU A 354 -0.51 -4.09 -9.55
C LEU A 354 -1.67 -3.49 -8.76
N LEU A 355 -2.67 -4.32 -8.46
CA LEU A 355 -3.56 -4.01 -7.35
C LEU A 355 -2.82 -4.32 -6.05
N THR A 356 -2.94 -3.45 -5.06
CA THR A 356 -2.31 -3.70 -3.76
C THR A 356 -3.21 -4.56 -2.87
N TYR A 357 -2.64 -5.55 -2.20
CA TYR A 357 -3.30 -6.27 -1.12
C TYR A 357 -3.29 -5.43 0.16
N SER A 358 -4.40 -4.80 0.53
CA SER A 358 -4.49 -4.09 1.80
C SER A 358 -4.64 -5.06 2.96
N PHE A 359 -3.90 -4.80 4.03
CA PHE A 359 -3.92 -5.59 5.25
C PHE A 359 -3.80 -4.67 6.47
N ASN A 360 -4.24 -5.12 7.64
CA ASN A 360 -4.30 -4.28 8.85
C ASN A 360 -4.12 -5.06 10.16
N ARG A 361 -4.27 -6.38 10.14
CA ARG A 361 -4.27 -7.25 11.33
C ARG A 361 -3.63 -8.60 11.01
N ALA A 362 -3.26 -9.35 12.05
CA ALA A 362 -2.62 -10.65 11.86
C ALA A 362 -3.43 -11.61 10.96
N TYR A 363 -4.76 -11.69 11.13
CA TYR A 363 -5.60 -12.59 10.33
C TYR A 363 -5.62 -12.26 8.83
N THR A 364 -5.40 -10.98 8.47
CA THR A 364 -5.40 -10.52 7.07
C THR A 364 -4.19 -11.01 6.28
N VAL A 365 -3.15 -11.50 6.95
CA VAL A 365 -1.88 -11.93 6.32
C VAL A 365 -1.47 -13.35 6.69
N SER A 366 -2.38 -14.13 7.26
CA SER A 366 -2.09 -15.48 7.78
C SER A 366 -2.43 -16.62 6.80
N SER A 367 -2.57 -16.31 5.51
CA SER A 367 -2.90 -17.28 4.45
C SER A 367 -2.32 -16.83 3.12
N SER A 368 -1.78 -17.75 2.31
CA SER A 368 -1.25 -17.41 0.99
C SER A 368 -2.35 -17.11 -0.03
N LYS A 369 -3.56 -17.66 0.15
CA LYS A 369 -4.63 -17.63 -0.86
C LYS A 369 -4.96 -16.23 -1.37
N GLY A 370 -5.08 -15.25 -0.47
CA GLY A 370 -5.33 -13.86 -0.83
C GLY A 370 -4.16 -13.22 -1.57
N PHE A 371 -2.93 -13.44 -1.09
CA PHE A 371 -1.72 -12.95 -1.74
C PHE A 371 -1.51 -13.56 -3.14
N ASP A 372 -1.73 -14.86 -3.30
CA ASP A 372 -1.61 -15.56 -4.57
C ASP A 372 -2.60 -15.02 -5.61
N ALA A 373 -3.80 -14.63 -5.18
CA ALA A 373 -4.77 -14.00 -6.06
C ALA A 373 -4.29 -12.63 -6.57
N PHE A 374 -3.70 -11.81 -5.70
CA PHE A 374 -3.22 -10.45 -6.02
C PHE A 374 -1.85 -10.40 -6.69
N ARG A 375 -1.10 -11.51 -6.70
CA ARG A 375 0.22 -11.55 -7.35
C ARG A 375 0.09 -11.41 -8.87
N THR A 376 0.99 -10.60 -9.44
CA THR A 376 1.11 -10.34 -10.87
C THR A 376 2.47 -10.83 -11.40
N LYS A 377 2.78 -10.59 -12.68
CA LYS A 377 4.12 -10.86 -13.23
C LYS A 377 5.20 -9.94 -12.66
N SER A 378 4.83 -8.77 -12.15
CA SER A 378 5.72 -7.87 -11.39
C SER A 378 5.71 -8.15 -9.88
N GLY A 379 5.21 -9.32 -9.48
CA GLY A 379 5.17 -9.72 -8.08
C GLY A 379 3.94 -9.18 -7.35
N LEU A 380 4.12 -8.86 -6.07
CA LEU A 380 3.03 -8.56 -5.14
C LEU A 380 3.33 -7.27 -4.36
N ALA A 381 2.35 -6.39 -4.29
CA ALA A 381 2.35 -5.23 -3.41
C ALA A 381 1.38 -5.42 -2.25
N ALA A 382 1.86 -5.31 -1.02
CA ALA A 382 1.07 -5.41 0.20
C ALA A 382 1.16 -4.10 0.99
N ILE A 383 0.03 -3.52 1.38
CA ILE A 383 -0.02 -2.23 2.06
C ILE A 383 -0.65 -2.41 3.43
N LEU A 384 0.08 -2.06 4.49
CA LEU A 384 -0.44 -2.01 5.85
C LEU A 384 -1.23 -0.72 6.04
N HIS A 385 -2.50 -0.85 6.35
CA HIS A 385 -3.41 0.23 6.69
C HIS A 385 -3.45 0.40 8.20
N TYR A 386 -2.91 1.52 8.70
CA TYR A 386 -3.06 1.88 10.10
C TYR A 386 -4.44 2.50 10.36
N PRO A 387 -5.05 2.23 11.52
CA PRO A 387 -6.34 2.81 11.85
C PRO A 387 -6.21 4.30 12.19
N LEU A 388 -6.89 5.16 11.44
CA LEU A 388 -7.17 6.51 11.91
C LEU A 388 -8.05 6.47 13.17
N ASN A 389 -7.54 7.03 14.25
CA ASN A 389 -8.29 7.29 15.48
C ASN A 389 -8.65 8.76 15.65
N GLU A 390 -8.82 9.46 14.53
CA GLU A 390 -9.23 10.86 14.44
C GLU A 390 -10.44 11.13 15.34
N LYS A 391 -10.45 12.30 15.98
CA LYS A 391 -11.46 12.75 16.96
C LYS A 391 -11.51 12.04 18.31
N SER A 392 -10.99 10.82 18.45
CA SER A 392 -11.09 10.07 19.71
C SER A 392 -10.43 10.79 20.89
N MET A 393 -9.40 11.61 20.60
CA MET A 393 -8.64 12.40 21.58
C MET A 393 -8.77 13.91 21.37
N GLU A 394 -9.56 14.38 20.40
CA GLU A 394 -9.62 15.79 19.99
C GLU A 394 -10.00 16.76 21.13
N PRO A 395 -11.00 16.45 21.98
CA PRO A 395 -11.34 17.32 23.09
C PRO A 395 -10.22 17.48 24.13
N SER A 396 -9.27 16.53 24.20
CA SER A 396 -8.23 16.50 25.23
C SER A 396 -6.84 16.89 24.73
N LEU A 397 -6.50 16.55 23.49
CA LEU A 397 -5.16 16.72 22.91
C LEU A 397 -5.16 17.52 21.61
N GLY A 398 -6.31 18.01 21.16
CA GLY A 398 -6.49 18.55 19.81
C GLY A 398 -6.47 17.44 18.75
N TYR A 399 -6.52 17.85 17.49
CA TYR A 399 -6.56 16.92 16.37
C TYR A 399 -5.22 16.16 16.25
N ILE A 400 -5.20 14.90 16.70
CA ILE A 400 -4.03 14.01 16.67
C ILE A 400 -4.44 12.60 16.23
N GLY A 401 -3.63 12.00 15.34
CA GLY A 401 -3.65 10.57 15.05
C GLY A 401 -2.55 9.86 15.82
N SER A 402 -2.87 8.73 16.45
CA SER A 402 -1.90 7.89 17.16
C SER A 402 -2.07 6.44 16.77
N ASP A 403 -1.17 5.96 15.93
CA ASP A 403 -1.12 4.55 15.56
C ASP A 403 -0.64 3.72 16.76
N MET A 404 -1.30 2.58 16.99
CA MET A 404 -0.97 1.67 18.08
C MET A 404 -0.27 0.43 17.53
N GLU A 405 0.88 0.09 18.10
CA GLU A 405 1.63 -1.12 17.75
C GLU A 405 1.67 -2.11 18.91
N TYR A 406 1.79 -3.40 18.58
CA TYR A 406 2.04 -4.42 19.59
C TYR A 406 3.41 -4.22 20.24
N ALA A 407 3.51 -4.56 21.52
CA ALA A 407 4.74 -4.36 22.28
C ALA A 407 5.89 -5.26 21.78
N GLY A 408 7.12 -4.75 21.76
CA GLY A 408 8.32 -5.53 21.49
C GLY A 408 8.31 -6.17 20.08
N PRO A 409 8.70 -7.45 19.95
CA PRO A 409 8.85 -8.09 18.65
C PRO A 409 7.53 -8.30 17.91
N TYR A 410 6.41 -8.29 18.63
CA TYR A 410 5.08 -8.48 18.05
C TYR A 410 4.65 -7.32 17.14
N CYS A 411 5.33 -6.16 17.19
CA CYS A 411 5.08 -5.07 16.25
C CYS A 411 5.31 -5.47 14.78
N MET A 412 6.08 -6.54 14.53
CA MET A 412 6.34 -7.08 13.19
C MET A 412 5.44 -8.26 12.80
N LEU A 413 4.44 -8.61 13.62
CA LEU A 413 3.61 -9.80 13.40
C LEU A 413 2.95 -9.83 12.01
N ALA A 414 2.43 -8.69 11.57
CA ALA A 414 1.73 -8.62 10.29
C ALA A 414 2.73 -8.72 9.12
N GLU A 415 3.83 -7.98 9.16
CA GLU A 415 4.83 -8.00 8.10
C GLU A 415 5.57 -9.33 8.00
N ALA A 416 5.92 -9.95 9.14
CA ALA A 416 6.51 -11.29 9.17
C ALA A 416 5.60 -12.30 8.46
N ARG A 417 4.31 -12.30 8.80
CA ARG A 417 3.33 -13.20 8.16
C ARG A 417 3.10 -12.84 6.69
N ALA A 418 3.12 -11.56 6.33
CA ALA A 418 3.07 -11.13 4.94
C ALA A 418 4.23 -11.72 4.12
N VAL A 419 5.47 -11.72 4.65
CA VAL A 419 6.61 -12.36 3.98
C VAL A 419 6.47 -13.89 3.95
N ALA A 420 6.06 -14.50 5.07
CA ALA A 420 5.94 -15.95 5.17
C ALA A 420 4.90 -16.53 4.20
N TYR A 421 3.73 -15.91 4.10
CA TYR A 421 2.61 -16.40 3.30
C TYR A 421 2.51 -15.75 1.92
N GLY A 422 2.96 -14.51 1.79
CA GLY A 422 2.76 -13.67 0.60
C GLY A 422 4.02 -13.28 -0.13
N ASP A 423 5.21 -13.29 0.48
CA ASP A 423 6.47 -12.86 -0.16
C ASP A 423 6.31 -11.64 -1.08
N PRO A 424 5.92 -10.46 -0.53
CA PRO A 424 5.70 -9.26 -1.32
C PRO A 424 7.02 -8.65 -1.77
N ASP A 425 7.01 -8.03 -2.94
CA ASP A 425 8.10 -7.21 -3.47
C ASP A 425 8.02 -5.78 -2.94
N TYR A 426 6.80 -5.33 -2.60
CA TYR A 426 6.51 -4.03 -2.01
C TYR A 426 5.77 -4.21 -0.68
N ILE A 427 6.32 -3.66 0.41
CA ILE A 427 5.57 -3.43 1.64
C ILE A 427 5.47 -1.92 1.86
N GLY A 428 4.24 -1.42 1.78
CA GLY A 428 3.90 -0.02 2.04
C GLY A 428 3.14 0.16 3.34
N TYR A 429 3.16 1.36 3.89
CA TYR A 429 2.37 1.75 5.06
C TYR A 429 1.52 2.99 4.74
N LEU A 430 0.22 2.94 5.02
CA LEU A 430 -0.64 4.11 5.09
C LEU A 430 -0.77 4.50 6.56
N ALA A 431 -0.12 5.61 6.92
CA ALA A 431 -0.06 6.14 8.28
C ALA A 431 -0.74 7.52 8.35
N ALA A 432 -1.25 7.87 9.53
CA ALA A 432 -2.06 9.06 9.72
C ALA A 432 -1.26 10.36 9.54
N SER A 433 -0.32 10.66 10.46
CA SER A 433 0.34 11.97 10.51
C SER A 433 1.86 11.87 10.53
N SER A 434 2.44 11.28 11.57
CA SER A 434 3.88 11.12 11.68
C SER A 434 4.21 9.65 11.89
N PHE A 435 4.66 9.00 10.83
CA PHE A 435 5.12 7.64 10.87
C PHE A 435 6.30 7.51 11.82
N ASN A 436 6.17 6.56 12.74
CA ASN A 436 7.23 6.11 13.62
C ASN A 436 6.94 4.65 13.99
N ARG A 437 7.91 3.98 14.61
CA ARG A 437 7.77 2.61 15.08
C ARG A 437 8.22 2.52 16.53
N GLY A 438 7.39 1.92 17.39
CA GLY A 438 7.61 1.90 18.83
C GLY A 438 8.81 1.06 19.27
N PHE A 439 9.17 0.03 18.49
CA PHE A 439 10.24 -0.91 18.82
C PHE A 439 11.23 -1.03 17.66
N PRO A 440 12.08 0.00 17.44
CA PRO A 440 12.90 0.11 16.24
C PRO A 440 13.92 -1.01 16.08
N GLU A 441 14.35 -1.68 17.15
CA GLU A 441 15.29 -2.81 17.06
C GLU A 441 14.73 -3.95 16.19
N TYR A 442 13.46 -4.30 16.36
CA TYR A 442 12.81 -5.39 15.62
C TYR A 442 12.45 -4.98 14.20
N VAL A 443 12.03 -3.73 14.02
CA VAL A 443 11.76 -3.14 12.70
C VAL A 443 13.03 -3.12 11.85
N ARG A 444 14.15 -2.67 12.43
CA ARG A 444 15.45 -2.63 11.74
C ARG A 444 15.92 -4.03 11.36
N ALA A 445 15.81 -4.99 12.27
CA ALA A 445 16.16 -6.38 11.99
C ALA A 445 15.32 -6.94 10.83
N PHE A 446 14.01 -6.72 10.85
CA PHE A 446 13.12 -7.12 9.77
C PHE A 446 13.47 -6.43 8.45
N ASN A 447 13.64 -5.11 8.45
CA ASN A 447 13.90 -4.33 7.24
C ASN A 447 15.21 -4.73 6.57
N ALA A 448 16.29 -4.92 7.35
CA ALA A 448 17.57 -5.41 6.82
C ALA A 448 17.44 -6.81 6.22
N ALA A 449 16.71 -7.71 6.89
CA ALA A 449 16.49 -9.05 6.37
C ALA A 449 15.64 -9.04 5.09
N TYR A 450 14.52 -8.31 5.10
CA TYR A 450 13.61 -8.18 3.96
C TYR A 450 14.32 -7.58 2.74
N LEU A 451 14.99 -6.43 2.90
CA LEU A 451 15.63 -5.73 1.79
C LEU A 451 16.86 -6.45 1.23
N SER A 452 17.45 -7.40 1.97
CA SER A 452 18.54 -8.25 1.47
C SER A 452 18.08 -9.38 0.54
N LEU A 453 16.78 -9.65 0.48
CA LEU A 453 16.19 -10.67 -0.38
C LEU A 453 15.87 -10.06 -1.76
N PRO A 454 16.16 -10.74 -2.87
CA PRO A 454 15.74 -10.29 -4.18
C PRO A 454 14.20 -10.33 -4.32
N ALA A 455 13.64 -9.38 -5.07
CA ALA A 455 12.23 -9.34 -5.49
C ALA A 455 11.99 -10.30 -6.67
N LEU A 456 12.25 -11.58 -6.43
CA LEU A 456 12.03 -12.67 -7.38
C LEU A 456 11.05 -13.67 -6.78
N PRO A 457 10.31 -14.42 -7.61
CA PRO A 457 9.38 -15.42 -7.12
C PRO A 457 10.04 -16.42 -6.16
N SER A 458 9.43 -16.62 -5.00
CA SER A 458 9.85 -17.65 -4.05
C SER A 458 8.90 -18.84 -4.00
N VAL A 459 9.42 -19.97 -3.54
CA VAL A 459 8.66 -21.18 -3.26
C VAL A 459 8.76 -21.54 -1.78
N MET A 460 7.63 -21.91 -1.16
CA MET A 460 7.64 -22.41 0.22
C MET A 460 8.25 -23.82 0.27
N LEU A 461 9.09 -24.08 1.27
CA LEU A 461 9.70 -25.37 1.52
C LEU A 461 9.06 -26.02 2.76
N PRO A 462 7.94 -26.75 2.62
CA PRO A 462 7.13 -27.22 3.76
C PRO A 462 7.85 -28.20 4.69
N THR A 463 8.94 -28.81 4.22
CA THR A 463 9.75 -29.79 4.98
C THR A 463 11.10 -29.24 5.44
N ALA A 464 11.40 -27.96 5.16
CA ALA A 464 12.68 -27.37 5.54
C ALA A 464 12.80 -27.09 7.05
N SER A 465 11.68 -26.87 7.73
CA SER A 465 11.61 -26.71 9.19
C SER A 465 10.76 -27.82 9.82
N PRO A 466 11.16 -28.40 10.97
CA PRO A 466 10.30 -29.30 11.72
C PRO A 466 9.18 -28.57 12.49
N ASP A 467 9.32 -27.26 12.72
CA ASP A 467 8.29 -26.43 13.36
C ASP A 467 7.43 -25.76 12.29
N LYS A 468 6.10 -25.98 12.37
CA LYS A 468 5.11 -25.46 11.41
C LYS A 468 4.95 -23.93 11.48
N GLU A 469 5.33 -23.31 12.59
CA GLU A 469 5.31 -21.85 12.72
C GLU A 469 6.56 -21.20 12.12
N VAL A 470 7.62 -21.97 11.83
CA VAL A 470 8.81 -21.46 11.13
C VAL A 470 8.73 -21.80 9.64
N ILE A 471 8.35 -20.81 8.84
CA ILE A 471 8.16 -20.95 7.40
C ILE A 471 9.46 -20.61 6.68
N VAL A 472 9.87 -21.47 5.74
CA VAL A 472 11.05 -21.27 4.90
C VAL A 472 10.59 -21.08 3.46
N ARG A 473 11.06 -20.02 2.81
CA ARG A 473 10.88 -19.79 1.37
C ARG A 473 12.22 -19.72 0.68
N ALA A 474 12.34 -20.33 -0.49
CA ALA A 474 13.55 -20.27 -1.32
C ALA A 474 13.31 -19.36 -2.53
N ILE A 475 14.26 -18.48 -2.79
CA ILE A 475 14.30 -17.57 -3.93
C ILE A 475 15.51 -17.95 -4.77
N GLN A 476 15.27 -18.65 -5.88
CA GLN A 476 16.34 -19.03 -6.78
C GLN A 476 16.70 -17.85 -7.67
N THR A 477 18.01 -17.59 -7.80
CA THR A 477 18.51 -16.61 -8.74
C THR A 477 19.20 -17.31 -9.91
N PRO A 478 19.23 -16.72 -11.12
CA PRO A 478 19.89 -17.36 -12.25
C PRO A 478 21.40 -17.56 -12.08
N LYS A 479 22.09 -16.67 -11.34
CA LYS A 479 23.56 -16.62 -11.27
C LYS A 479 24.15 -16.29 -9.89
N ASN A 480 23.32 -15.94 -8.91
CA ASN A 480 23.77 -15.45 -7.59
C ASN A 480 23.34 -16.40 -6.47
N GLY A 481 23.33 -17.71 -6.71
CA GLY A 481 22.95 -18.70 -5.71
C GLY A 481 21.47 -18.66 -5.30
N THR A 482 21.17 -19.14 -4.11
CA THR A 482 19.79 -19.22 -3.56
C THR A 482 19.67 -18.39 -2.29
N TYR A 483 18.65 -17.55 -2.24
CA TYR A 483 18.27 -16.81 -1.03
C TYR A 483 17.13 -17.53 -0.31
N TYR A 484 17.08 -17.40 1.01
CA TYR A 484 16.05 -17.98 1.83
C TYR A 484 15.47 -16.92 2.77
N ALA A 485 14.14 -16.80 2.76
CA ALA A 485 13.39 -16.08 3.79
C ALA A 485 12.95 -17.12 4.84
N ILE A 486 13.39 -16.98 6.09
CA ILE A 486 13.05 -17.90 7.18
C ILE A 486 12.34 -17.09 8.25
N VAL A 487 11.07 -17.39 8.48
CA VAL A 487 10.18 -16.55 9.29
C VAL A 487 9.59 -17.35 10.43
N ASN A 488 9.75 -16.88 11.66
CA ASN A 488 8.95 -17.32 12.79
C ASN A 488 7.59 -16.59 12.77
N THR A 489 6.51 -17.27 12.43
CA THR A 489 5.14 -16.73 12.41
C THR A 489 4.40 -16.86 13.75
N GLY A 490 5.05 -17.53 14.72
CA GLY A 490 4.52 -17.78 16.05
C GLY A 490 4.79 -16.62 17.02
N LEU A 491 4.16 -16.72 18.19
CA LEU A 491 4.20 -15.71 19.26
C LEU A 491 5.22 -16.06 20.37
N THR A 492 6.12 -17.01 20.12
CA THR A 492 7.12 -17.48 21.09
C THR A 492 8.49 -17.62 20.44
N ASP A 493 9.53 -17.56 21.27
CA ASP A 493 10.91 -17.85 20.86
C ASP A 493 11.02 -19.28 20.34
N LYS A 494 11.84 -19.47 19.31
CA LYS A 494 12.06 -20.78 18.68
C LYS A 494 13.55 -21.10 18.61
N LYS A 495 13.88 -22.38 18.75
CA LYS A 495 15.18 -22.95 18.38
C LYS A 495 14.93 -24.13 17.47
N VAL A 496 15.31 -23.99 16.20
CA VAL A 496 14.99 -24.96 15.15
C VAL A 496 16.20 -25.25 14.28
N THR A 497 16.22 -26.43 13.67
CA THR A 497 17.19 -26.81 12.64
C THR A 497 16.54 -26.69 11.28
N ILE A 498 17.06 -25.80 10.44
CA ILE A 498 16.56 -25.56 9.08
C ILE A 498 17.38 -26.39 8.10
N THR A 499 16.71 -27.13 7.22
CA THR A 499 17.33 -27.86 6.12
C THR A 499 17.36 -26.98 4.87
N LEU A 500 18.54 -26.70 4.36
CA LEU A 500 18.79 -25.93 3.14
C LEU A 500 19.05 -26.87 1.96
N PRO A 501 18.20 -26.90 0.92
CA PRO A 501 18.42 -27.76 -0.24
C PRO A 501 19.64 -27.37 -1.08
N ALA A 502 19.96 -26.06 -1.16
CA ALA A 502 21.11 -25.58 -1.89
C ALA A 502 22.41 -25.89 -1.13
N LYS A 503 23.48 -26.16 -1.89
CA LYS A 503 24.83 -26.38 -1.37
C LYS A 503 25.69 -25.16 -1.71
N GLY A 504 26.59 -24.79 -0.81
CA GLY A 504 27.45 -23.63 -1.03
C GLY A 504 27.89 -23.00 0.27
N LYS A 505 28.53 -21.83 0.17
CA LYS A 505 28.86 -21.03 1.35
C LYS A 505 27.58 -20.38 1.86
N VAL A 506 27.25 -20.62 3.13
CA VAL A 506 26.06 -20.06 3.77
C VAL A 506 26.43 -18.79 4.51
N ILE A 507 25.72 -17.69 4.23
CA ILE A 507 25.88 -16.40 4.91
C ILE A 507 24.52 -15.85 5.33
N ASN A 508 24.50 -15.00 6.35
CA ASN A 508 23.35 -14.15 6.65
C ASN A 508 23.30 -13.03 5.59
N ALA A 509 22.23 -12.98 4.82
CA ALA A 509 22.14 -12.04 3.70
C ALA A 509 22.06 -10.57 4.18
N ALA A 510 21.50 -10.33 5.37
CA ALA A 510 21.32 -8.98 5.92
C ALA A 510 22.63 -8.31 6.36
N ASN A 511 23.69 -9.07 6.64
CA ASN A 511 24.95 -8.55 7.16
C ASN A 511 26.23 -9.22 6.62
N GLY A 512 26.11 -10.18 5.70
CA GLY A 512 27.22 -10.89 5.07
C GLY A 512 27.97 -11.88 5.97
N GLN A 513 27.58 -12.05 7.24
CA GLN A 513 28.31 -12.89 8.18
C GLN A 513 28.18 -14.38 7.82
N PRO A 514 29.28 -15.16 7.85
CA PRO A 514 29.23 -16.61 7.63
C PRO A 514 28.32 -17.30 8.65
N LEU A 515 27.56 -18.30 8.17
CA LEU A 515 26.74 -19.17 9.00
C LEU A 515 27.26 -20.61 8.90
N THR A 516 27.31 -21.31 10.03
CA THR A 516 27.79 -22.69 10.09
C THR A 516 26.65 -23.65 9.78
N ALA A 517 26.64 -24.22 8.57
CA ALA A 517 25.75 -25.32 8.21
C ALA A 517 26.50 -26.66 8.26
N LYS A 518 25.92 -27.68 8.90
CA LYS A 518 26.45 -29.06 8.93
C LYS A 518 25.52 -29.97 8.13
N ASN A 519 26.02 -30.61 7.09
CA ASN A 519 25.22 -31.50 6.22
C ASN A 519 23.95 -30.82 5.66
N GLY A 520 24.06 -29.56 5.23
CA GLY A 520 22.92 -28.77 4.73
C GLY A 520 21.92 -28.34 5.81
N LYS A 521 22.26 -28.51 7.10
CA LYS A 521 21.41 -28.11 8.23
C LYS A 521 22.00 -26.93 8.97
N LEU A 522 21.17 -25.93 9.25
CA LEU A 522 21.51 -24.72 9.95
C LEU A 522 20.71 -24.65 11.26
N GLU A 523 21.39 -24.60 12.40
CA GLU A 523 20.74 -24.32 13.68
C GLU A 523 20.47 -22.82 13.82
N MET A 524 19.24 -22.46 14.14
CA MET A 524 18.82 -21.07 14.26
C MET A 524 17.93 -20.88 15.48
N THR A 525 18.09 -19.73 16.13
CA THR A 525 17.16 -19.22 17.13
C THR A 525 16.33 -18.09 16.53
N PHE A 526 15.11 -17.92 17.01
CA PHE A 526 14.23 -16.82 16.62
C PHE A 526 13.55 -16.22 17.84
N TYR A 527 13.39 -14.91 17.85
CA TYR A 527 12.36 -14.26 18.68
C TYR A 527 11.00 -14.32 17.96
N PRO A 528 9.86 -13.96 18.60
CA PRO A 528 8.54 -14.01 17.95
C PRO A 528 8.50 -13.11 16.72
N CYS A 529 7.81 -13.51 15.65
CA CYS A 529 7.66 -12.65 14.46
C CYS A 529 8.98 -12.24 13.77
N GLU A 530 10.09 -12.96 14.00
CA GLU A 530 11.38 -12.65 13.38
C GLU A 530 11.46 -13.17 11.93
N LEU A 531 11.95 -12.31 11.03
CA LEU A 531 12.42 -12.69 9.70
C LEU A 531 13.94 -12.73 9.69
N LYS A 532 14.51 -13.84 9.23
CA LYS A 532 15.93 -13.95 8.89
C LYS A 532 16.09 -14.22 7.40
N SER A 533 17.13 -13.63 6.81
CA SER A 533 17.51 -13.86 5.43
C SER A 533 18.86 -14.61 5.35
N VAL A 534 18.89 -15.67 4.56
CA VAL A 534 20.08 -16.50 4.36
C VAL A 534 20.40 -16.56 2.88
N HIS A 535 21.69 -16.51 2.53
CA HIS A 535 22.16 -16.66 1.15
C HIS A 535 23.14 -17.83 1.07
N VAL A 536 22.87 -18.74 0.13
CA VAL A 536 23.76 -19.85 -0.22
C VAL A 536 24.40 -19.53 -1.58
N GLN A 537 25.71 -19.25 -1.54
CA GLN A 537 26.54 -18.85 -2.68
C GLN A 537 27.08 -20.04 -3.45
#